data_AF-A0A238ZN14-F1
#
_entry.id   AF-A0A238ZN14-F1
#
_cell.length_a   1.000
_cell.length_b   1.000
_cell.length_c   1.000
_cell.angle_alpha   90.00
_cell.angle_beta   90.00
_cell.angle_gamma   90.00
#
_symmetry.space_group_name_H-M   'P 1'
#
loop_
_entity.id
_entity.type
_entity.pdbx_description
1 polymer ?
#
loop_
_entity_poly.entity_id
_entity_poly.type
_entity_poly.pdbx_seq_one_letter_code
_entity_poly.pdbx_strand_id
1 'polypeptide(L)'
;MSEADHRAGPATGHAITRAARQARIAELVSSMGIRSQSELARMLVAEGIEVTQATLSRDLDELGAVKLRGADGGAPVYVIPEDGSPVKGVQGGTTRLSRLLSELLVSAEGSANLVVLRTPPGAAQFLASAIDRAALYEVVGTIAGDDTVMVIAREPLRGADLAERFRALARTATGSDDADAGSGQDTNDADAESAKRA
;
A
#
# COMPACT_ATOMS: atom_id res chain seq x y z
N MET A 1 9.43 -62.39 -8.33
CA MET A 1 8.32 -61.44 -8.30
C MET A 1 8.36 -60.77 -6.93
N SER A 2 9.14 -59.71 -6.71
CA SER A 2 9.01 -58.33 -7.24
C SER A 2 7.76 -57.63 -6.72
N GLU A 3 7.90 -56.92 -5.61
CA GLU A 3 7.14 -55.70 -5.33
C GLU A 3 8.05 -54.78 -4.53
N ALA A 4 8.74 -53.90 -5.27
CA ALA A 4 9.58 -52.87 -4.72
C ALA A 4 8.67 -51.76 -4.17
N ASP A 5 8.76 -51.53 -2.86
CA ASP A 5 8.26 -50.39 -2.13
C ASP A 5 8.84 -49.10 -2.74
N HIS A 6 8.05 -48.44 -3.61
CA HIS A 6 8.45 -47.18 -4.22
C HIS A 6 8.16 -46.03 -3.24
N ARG A 7 9.04 -45.88 -2.25
CA ARG A 7 9.13 -44.66 -1.44
C ARG A 7 9.61 -43.52 -2.34
N ALA A 8 8.68 -42.72 -2.83
CA ALA A 8 8.98 -41.40 -3.37
C ALA A 8 9.56 -40.54 -2.21
N GLY A 9 10.87 -40.32 -2.23
CA GLY A 9 11.53 -39.38 -1.33
C GLY A 9 11.03 -37.95 -1.56
N PRO A 10 11.10 -37.06 -0.55
CA PRO A 10 10.63 -35.69 -0.68
C PRO A 10 11.41 -34.96 -1.80
N ALA A 11 10.66 -34.34 -2.71
CA ALA A 11 11.21 -33.47 -3.73
C ALA A 11 12.08 -32.39 -3.07
N THR A 12 13.32 -32.29 -3.51
CA THR A 12 14.32 -31.37 -2.98
C THR A 12 13.97 -29.96 -3.42
N GLY A 13 13.18 -29.23 -2.62
CA GLY A 13 12.96 -27.81 -2.80
C GLY A 13 14.32 -27.09 -2.74
N HIS A 14 14.77 -26.54 -3.86
CA HIS A 14 15.95 -25.70 -3.86
C HIS A 14 15.65 -24.48 -3.00
N ALA A 15 16.45 -24.26 -1.95
CA ALA A 15 16.35 -23.09 -1.10
C ALA A 15 16.74 -21.84 -1.91
N ILE A 16 15.75 -21.29 -2.60
CA ILE A 16 15.83 -20.06 -3.36
C ILE A 16 15.90 -18.87 -2.39
N THR A 17 16.82 -17.94 -2.67
CA THR A 17 16.97 -16.72 -1.86
C THR A 17 15.73 -15.83 -2.02
N ARG A 18 15.44 -15.01 -1.00
CA ARG A 18 14.33 -14.05 -1.07
C ARG A 18 14.41 -13.15 -2.30
N ALA A 19 15.60 -12.64 -2.63
CA ALA A 19 15.81 -11.78 -3.80
C ALA A 19 15.49 -12.50 -5.11
N ALA A 20 15.95 -13.74 -5.28
CA ALA A 20 15.66 -14.54 -6.48
C ALA A 20 14.15 -14.86 -6.59
N ARG A 21 13.50 -15.16 -5.45
CA ARG A 21 12.05 -15.38 -5.42
C ARG A 21 11.27 -14.13 -5.80
N GLN A 22 11.64 -12.98 -5.24
CA GLN A 22 11.01 -11.70 -5.54
C GLN A 22 11.19 -11.30 -7.01
N ALA A 23 12.38 -11.50 -7.58
CA ALA A 23 12.61 -11.29 -9.01
C ALA A 23 11.69 -12.17 -9.87
N ARG A 24 11.51 -13.44 -9.49
CA ARG A 24 10.61 -14.34 -10.22
C ARG A 24 9.13 -13.97 -10.08
N ILE A 25 8.71 -13.57 -8.88
CA ILE A 25 7.36 -13.04 -8.65
C ILE A 25 7.11 -11.83 -9.56
N ALA A 26 8.08 -10.92 -9.67
CA ALA A 26 7.94 -9.73 -10.51
C ALA A 26 7.73 -10.09 -11.98
N GLU A 27 8.52 -11.05 -12.50
CA GLU A 27 8.40 -11.53 -13.88
C GLU A 27 7.06 -12.22 -14.18
N LEU A 28 6.56 -13.03 -13.26
CA LEU A 28 5.25 -13.70 -13.42
C LEU A 28 4.10 -12.70 -13.40
N VAL A 29 4.17 -11.71 -12.51
CA VAL A 29 3.16 -10.66 -12.38
C VAL A 29 3.13 -9.77 -13.63
N SER A 30 4.29 -9.43 -14.21
CA SER A 30 4.35 -8.59 -15.41
C SER A 30 3.93 -9.30 -16.70
N SER A 31 4.11 -10.63 -16.79
CA SER A 31 3.89 -11.38 -18.03
C SER A 31 2.52 -12.06 -18.16
N MET A 32 1.88 -12.45 -17.04
CA MET A 32 0.77 -13.41 -17.09
C MET A 32 -0.59 -12.91 -16.57
N GLY A 33 -0.69 -11.68 -16.06
CA GLY A 33 -1.97 -11.13 -15.59
C GLY A 33 -2.57 -11.92 -14.41
N ILE A 34 -1.80 -12.04 -13.33
CA ILE A 34 -2.10 -12.88 -12.17
C ILE A 34 -3.31 -12.35 -11.39
N ARG A 35 -4.32 -13.17 -11.13
CA ARG A 35 -5.60 -12.73 -10.50
C ARG A 35 -5.63 -12.97 -9.00
N SER A 36 -4.84 -13.91 -8.50
CA SER A 36 -4.82 -14.28 -7.07
C SER A 36 -3.46 -14.76 -6.58
N GLN A 37 -3.21 -14.64 -5.28
CA GLN A 37 -2.02 -15.21 -4.65
C GLN A 37 -2.00 -16.74 -4.74
N SER A 38 -3.15 -17.40 -4.68
CA SER A 38 -3.24 -18.86 -4.85
C SER A 38 -2.84 -19.28 -6.26
N GLU A 39 -3.17 -18.49 -7.28
CA GLU A 39 -2.71 -18.71 -8.65
C GLU A 39 -1.20 -18.53 -8.77
N LEU A 40 -0.65 -17.43 -8.24
CA LEU A 40 0.78 -17.18 -8.22
C LEU A 40 1.56 -18.29 -7.49
N ALA A 41 1.06 -18.75 -6.34
CA ALA A 41 1.66 -19.84 -5.58
C ALA A 41 1.70 -21.15 -6.40
N ARG A 42 0.65 -21.47 -7.15
CA ARG A 42 0.63 -22.65 -8.04
C ARG A 42 1.68 -22.56 -9.14
N MET A 43 1.89 -21.37 -9.70
CA MET A 43 2.89 -21.15 -10.75
C MET A 43 4.32 -21.26 -10.21
N LEU A 44 4.57 -20.68 -9.03
CA LEU A 44 5.84 -20.84 -8.33
C LEU A 44 6.13 -22.30 -7.98
N VAL A 45 5.13 -23.05 -7.50
CA VAL A 45 5.28 -24.48 -7.20
C VAL A 45 5.57 -25.30 -8.46
N ALA A 46 4.97 -24.96 -9.60
CA ALA A 46 5.28 -25.60 -10.89
C ALA A 46 6.75 -25.39 -11.32
N GLU A 47 7.40 -24.36 -10.80
CA GLU A 47 8.82 -24.06 -11.01
C GLU A 47 9.71 -24.56 -9.86
N GLY A 48 9.16 -25.31 -8.90
CA GLY A 48 9.88 -25.84 -7.74
C GLY A 48 10.10 -24.83 -6.61
N ILE A 49 9.41 -23.69 -6.63
CA ILE A 49 9.48 -22.64 -5.60
C ILE A 49 8.27 -22.78 -4.66
N GLU A 50 8.50 -23.36 -3.49
CA GLU A 50 7.46 -23.46 -2.45
C GLU A 50 7.40 -22.20 -1.59
N VAL A 51 6.19 -21.65 -1.42
CA VAL A 51 5.92 -20.45 -0.62
C VAL A 51 4.63 -20.59 0.15
N THR A 52 4.60 -20.01 1.36
CA THR A 52 3.35 -19.85 2.10
C THR A 52 2.60 -18.62 1.60
N GLN A 53 1.28 -18.57 1.83
CA GLN A 53 0.49 -17.38 1.52
C GLN A 53 1.00 -16.14 2.27
N ALA A 54 1.44 -16.28 3.52
CA ALA A 54 1.98 -15.17 4.31
C ALA A 54 3.30 -14.63 3.71
N THR A 55 4.19 -15.52 3.25
CA THR A 55 5.44 -15.13 2.56
C THR A 55 5.12 -14.40 1.26
N LEU A 56 4.19 -14.94 0.48
CA LEU A 56 3.81 -14.38 -0.81
C LEU A 56 3.12 -13.01 -0.67
N SER A 57 2.30 -12.82 0.36
CA SER A 57 1.71 -11.52 0.67
C SER A 57 2.79 -10.49 0.96
N ARG A 58 3.75 -10.80 1.84
CA ARG A 58 4.84 -9.89 2.17
C ARG A 58 5.71 -9.57 0.96
N ASP A 59 6.05 -10.56 0.14
CA ASP A 59 6.85 -10.33 -1.07
C ASP A 59 6.12 -9.41 -2.06
N LEU A 60 4.80 -9.60 -2.26
CA LEU A 60 3.99 -8.72 -3.10
C LEU A 60 3.89 -7.29 -2.53
N ASP A 61 3.71 -7.16 -1.22
CA ASP A 61 3.65 -5.85 -0.56
C ASP A 61 4.98 -5.10 -0.69
N GLU A 62 6.10 -5.80 -0.51
CA GLU A 62 7.45 -5.23 -0.64
C GLU A 62 7.81 -4.86 -2.09
N LEU A 63 7.34 -5.66 -3.06
CA LEU A 63 7.45 -5.35 -4.48
C LEU A 63 6.49 -4.23 -4.92
N GLY A 64 5.60 -3.76 -4.04
CA GLY A 64 4.61 -2.73 -4.37
C GLY A 64 3.54 -3.22 -5.36
N ALA A 65 3.26 -4.53 -5.37
CA ALA A 65 2.25 -5.12 -6.24
C ALA A 65 0.84 -4.68 -5.82
N VAL A 66 0.01 -4.35 -6.79
CA VAL A 66 -1.33 -3.82 -6.56
C VAL A 66 -2.34 -4.49 -7.48
N LYS A 67 -3.56 -4.69 -6.98
CA LYS A 67 -4.66 -5.24 -7.78
C LYS A 67 -5.34 -4.15 -8.58
N LEU A 68 -5.34 -4.30 -9.89
CA LEU A 68 -5.96 -3.37 -10.83
C LEU A 68 -7.05 -4.04 -11.63
N ARG A 69 -8.14 -3.31 -11.85
CA ARG A 69 -9.16 -3.68 -12.83
C ARG A 69 -8.90 -2.90 -14.11
N GLY A 70 -8.86 -3.60 -15.23
CA GLY A 70 -8.82 -2.96 -16.55
C GLY A 70 -10.05 -2.10 -16.79
N ALA A 71 -9.94 -1.13 -17.70
CA ALA A 71 -11.04 -0.21 -18.06
C ALA A 71 -12.30 -0.95 -18.55
N ASP A 72 -12.13 -2.19 -19.01
CA ASP A 72 -13.13 -3.08 -19.56
C ASP A 72 -13.97 -3.76 -18.45
N GLY A 73 -13.71 -3.48 -17.17
CA GLY A 73 -14.41 -4.08 -16.03
C GLY A 73 -14.02 -5.53 -15.73
N GLY A 74 -12.92 -6.01 -16.31
CA GLY A 74 -12.41 -7.37 -16.11
C GLY A 74 -12.00 -7.70 -14.67
N ALA A 75 -11.73 -8.99 -14.42
CA ALA A 75 -11.26 -9.47 -13.12
C ALA A 75 -9.95 -8.76 -12.72
N PRO A 76 -9.80 -8.35 -11.44
CA PRO A 76 -8.62 -7.65 -11.00
C PRO A 76 -7.37 -8.52 -11.10
N VAL A 77 -6.28 -7.94 -11.62
CA VAL A 77 -4.96 -8.58 -11.75
C VAL A 77 -3.93 -7.85 -10.92
N TYR A 78 -2.95 -8.58 -10.40
CA TYR A 78 -1.76 -8.00 -9.80
C TYR A 78 -0.92 -7.34 -10.89
N VAL A 79 -0.40 -6.16 -10.57
CA VAL A 79 0.57 -5.43 -11.38
C VAL A 79 1.61 -4.87 -10.42
N ILE A 80 2.87 -4.93 -10.79
CA ILE A 80 3.96 -4.23 -10.10
C ILE A 80 4.29 -3.01 -10.97
N PRO A 81 4.02 -1.79 -10.48
CA PRO A 81 4.40 -0.58 -11.21
C PRO A 81 5.92 -0.55 -11.37
N GLU A 82 6.43 -0.46 -12.60
CA GLU A 82 7.86 -0.17 -12.80
C GLU A 82 8.13 1.28 -12.40
N ASP A 83 9.30 1.55 -11.82
CA ASP A 83 9.74 2.90 -11.47
C ASP A 83 9.54 3.85 -12.67
N GLY A 84 8.68 4.86 -12.51
CA GLY A 84 8.35 5.83 -13.56
C GLY A 84 7.11 5.51 -14.42
N SER A 85 6.39 4.40 -14.18
CA SER A 85 5.14 4.06 -14.88
C SER A 85 3.94 4.04 -13.91
N PRO A 86 3.34 5.21 -13.60
CA PRO A 86 2.19 5.27 -12.70
C PRO A 86 1.00 4.53 -13.29
N VAL A 87 0.59 3.42 -12.67
CA VAL A 87 -0.64 2.75 -13.06
C VAL A 87 -1.83 3.49 -12.46
N LYS A 88 -2.64 4.08 -13.34
CA LYS A 88 -3.82 4.88 -12.97
C LYS A 88 -4.84 3.98 -12.24
N GLY A 89 -5.24 4.37 -11.02
CA GLY A 89 -6.39 3.77 -10.31
C GLY A 89 -6.07 2.90 -9.08
N VAL A 90 -4.85 2.93 -8.56
CA VAL A 90 -4.44 2.11 -7.40
C VAL A 90 -4.93 2.70 -6.07
N GLN A 91 -5.75 1.97 -5.32
CA GLN A 91 -6.23 2.35 -3.98
C GLN A 91 -5.19 2.15 -2.84
N GLY A 92 -3.97 1.68 -3.12
CA GLY A 92 -2.91 1.45 -2.13
C GLY A 92 -1.86 2.56 -1.98
N GLY A 93 -1.57 3.32 -3.06
CA GLY A 93 -0.54 4.37 -3.04
C GLY A 93 -0.88 5.52 -2.10
N THR A 94 -2.17 5.83 -2.00
CA THR A 94 -2.69 6.87 -1.10
C THR A 94 -2.58 6.50 0.38
N THR A 95 -2.72 5.22 0.76
CA THR A 95 -2.61 4.81 2.18
C THR A 95 -1.20 4.99 2.72
N ARG A 96 -0.17 4.54 1.97
CA ARG A 96 1.23 4.75 2.34
C ARG A 96 1.57 6.25 2.36
N LEU A 97 1.07 7.00 1.39
CA LEU A 97 1.27 8.45 1.33
C LEU A 97 0.63 9.15 2.53
N SER A 98 -0.61 8.84 2.89
CA SER A 98 -1.30 9.44 4.05
C SER A 98 -0.53 9.22 5.35
N ARG A 99 -0.03 8.01 5.59
CA ARG A 99 0.80 7.71 6.77
C ARG A 99 2.11 8.50 6.79
N LEU A 100 2.81 8.58 5.65
CA LEU A 100 4.05 9.35 5.58
C LEU A 100 3.81 10.86 5.70
N LEU A 101 2.70 11.36 5.17
CA LEU A 101 2.29 12.75 5.39
C LEU A 101 1.98 13.01 6.86
N SER A 102 1.29 12.11 7.57
CA SER A 102 1.02 12.30 9.01
C SER A 102 2.28 12.30 9.86
N GLU A 103 3.30 11.53 9.46
CA GLU A 103 4.57 11.42 10.19
C GLU A 103 5.57 12.55 9.86
N LEU A 104 5.63 12.99 8.59
CA LEU A 104 6.74 13.79 8.08
C LEU A 104 6.33 15.19 7.60
N LEU A 105 5.04 15.48 7.41
CA LEU A 105 4.60 16.79 6.93
C LEU A 105 4.61 17.81 8.06
N VAL A 106 5.57 18.76 8.01
CA VAL A 106 5.65 19.89 8.95
C VAL A 106 4.74 21.03 8.50
N SER A 107 4.79 21.38 7.21
CA SER A 107 3.89 22.37 6.62
C SER A 107 3.69 22.11 5.13
N ALA A 108 2.62 22.65 4.57
CA ALA A 108 2.34 22.67 3.15
C ALA A 108 1.87 24.07 2.77
N GLU A 109 2.43 24.69 1.74
CA GLU A 109 2.05 26.02 1.26
C GLU A 109 1.93 26.03 -0.26
N GLY A 110 0.93 26.72 -0.79
CA GLY A 110 0.66 26.78 -2.22
C GLY A 110 0.92 28.17 -2.82
N SER A 111 1.53 28.21 -4.00
CA SER A 111 1.71 29.43 -4.79
C SER A 111 1.54 29.12 -6.27
N ALA A 112 0.62 29.82 -6.95
CA ALA A 112 0.23 29.50 -8.33
C ALA A 112 -0.10 28.01 -8.52
N ASN A 113 0.67 27.26 -9.32
CA ASN A 113 0.57 25.82 -9.50
C ASN A 113 1.62 25.02 -8.69
N LEU A 114 2.38 25.67 -7.82
CA LEU A 114 3.41 25.05 -6.99
C LEU A 114 2.89 24.79 -5.58
N VAL A 115 3.36 23.70 -4.98
CA VAL A 115 3.22 23.40 -3.56
C VAL A 115 4.61 23.22 -2.98
N VAL A 116 4.87 23.85 -1.84
CA VAL A 116 6.07 23.65 -1.04
C VAL A 116 5.68 22.89 0.22
N LEU A 117 6.21 21.69 0.38
CA LEU A 117 6.06 20.87 1.58
C LEU A 117 7.34 20.97 2.40
N ARG A 118 7.21 21.16 3.71
CA ARG A 118 8.34 21.10 4.66
C ARG A 118 8.30 19.79 5.42
N THR A 119 9.47 19.23 5.66
CA THR A 119 9.69 18.00 6.41
C THR A 119 10.77 18.20 7.48
N PRO A 120 10.98 17.26 8.41
CA PRO A 120 12.21 17.21 9.19
C PRO A 120 13.44 17.10 8.26
N PRO A 121 14.64 17.47 8.77
CA PRO A 121 15.89 17.33 8.02
C PRO A 121 16.09 15.91 7.47
N GLY A 122 16.54 15.81 6.23
CA GLY A 122 16.80 14.55 5.52
C GLY A 122 15.56 13.74 5.09
N ALA A 123 14.34 14.21 5.36
CA ALA A 123 13.12 13.44 5.07
C ALA A 123 12.45 13.78 3.72
N ALA A 124 12.87 14.86 3.06
CA ALA A 124 12.18 15.37 1.87
C ALA A 124 12.19 14.38 0.70
N GLN A 125 13.33 13.77 0.41
CA GLN A 125 13.47 12.77 -0.66
C GLN A 125 12.55 11.56 -0.43
N PHE A 126 12.43 11.11 0.83
CA PHE A 126 11.59 9.98 1.17
C PHE A 126 10.10 10.28 1.00
N LEU A 127 9.67 11.48 1.41
CA LEU A 127 8.30 11.93 1.20
C LEU A 127 7.98 12.12 -0.30
N ALA A 128 8.88 12.74 -1.06
CA ALA A 128 8.71 12.94 -2.50
C ALA A 128 8.56 11.61 -3.25
N SER A 129 9.41 10.63 -2.94
CA SER A 129 9.29 9.28 -3.49
C SER A 129 7.91 8.65 -3.21
N ALA A 130 7.32 8.90 -2.03
CA ALA A 130 5.97 8.44 -1.73
C ALA A 130 4.89 9.14 -2.55
N ILE A 131 5.04 10.45 -2.79
CA ILE A 131 4.11 11.24 -3.63
C ILE A 131 4.16 10.74 -5.08
N ASP A 132 5.35 10.53 -5.63
CA ASP A 132 5.52 10.04 -7.00
C ASP A 132 4.90 8.65 -7.18
N ARG A 133 5.14 7.74 -6.23
CA ARG A 133 4.55 6.38 -6.23
C ARG A 133 3.04 6.38 -6.04
N ALA A 134 2.48 7.40 -5.38
CA ALA A 134 1.03 7.53 -5.22
C ALA A 134 0.32 7.91 -6.53
N ALA A 135 1.06 8.29 -7.59
CA ALA A 135 0.54 8.47 -8.93
C ALA A 135 -0.69 9.41 -9.00
N LEU A 136 -0.71 10.46 -8.17
CA LEU A 136 -1.82 11.41 -8.11
C LEU A 136 -1.94 12.13 -9.46
N TYR A 137 -3.09 12.01 -10.13
CA TYR A 137 -3.32 12.64 -11.44
C TYR A 137 -3.06 14.15 -11.44
N GLU A 138 -3.39 14.78 -10.31
CA GLU A 138 -3.24 16.22 -10.05
C GLU A 138 -1.79 16.66 -9.89
N VAL A 139 -0.83 15.73 -9.77
CA VAL A 139 0.59 16.02 -9.66
C VAL A 139 1.24 15.79 -11.03
N VAL A 140 1.99 16.78 -11.48
CA VAL A 140 2.86 16.67 -12.66
C VAL A 140 4.16 15.97 -12.29
N GLY A 141 4.71 16.31 -11.12
CA GLY A 141 5.92 15.70 -10.56
C GLY A 141 6.38 16.41 -9.29
N THR A 142 7.46 15.89 -8.71
CA THR A 142 8.08 16.44 -7.50
C THR A 142 9.59 16.69 -7.68
N ILE A 143 10.14 17.63 -6.89
CA ILE A 143 11.58 17.85 -6.73
C ILE A 143 11.84 18.00 -5.23
N ALA A 144 12.76 17.21 -4.70
CA ALA A 144 13.12 17.24 -3.28
C ALA A 144 14.53 17.80 -3.04
N GLY A 145 14.65 18.61 -2.00
CA GLY A 145 15.90 18.97 -1.34
C GLY A 145 16.16 18.08 -0.13
N ASP A 146 16.61 18.67 0.99
CA ASP A 146 16.84 17.97 2.26
C ASP A 146 15.60 17.94 3.16
N ASP A 147 15.00 19.11 3.40
CA ASP A 147 13.85 19.33 4.30
C ASP A 147 12.64 19.94 3.58
N THR A 148 12.71 20.03 2.25
CA THR A 148 11.75 20.74 1.41
C THR A 148 11.46 19.95 0.14
N VAL A 149 10.16 19.79 -0.19
CA VAL A 149 9.69 19.19 -1.45
C VAL A 149 8.87 20.22 -2.22
N MET A 150 9.23 20.47 -3.47
CA MET A 150 8.38 21.19 -4.42
C MET A 150 7.54 20.19 -5.19
N VAL A 151 6.22 20.39 -5.22
CA VAL A 151 5.26 19.60 -6.00
C VAL A 151 4.62 20.50 -7.03
N ILE A 152 4.55 20.05 -8.28
CA ILE A 152 3.94 20.80 -9.38
C ILE A 152 2.53 20.27 -9.59
N ALA A 153 1.52 21.10 -9.34
CA ALA A 153 0.13 20.80 -9.61
C ALA A 153 -0.16 20.87 -11.12
N ARG A 154 -0.98 19.94 -11.59
CA ARG A 154 -1.49 19.90 -12.95
C ARG A 154 -2.63 20.90 -13.09
N GLU A 155 -2.54 21.74 -14.12
CA GLU A 155 -3.62 22.66 -14.45
C GLU A 155 -4.95 21.89 -14.71
N PRO A 156 -6.10 22.47 -14.32
CA PRO A 156 -6.28 23.82 -13.76
C PRO A 156 -6.14 23.93 -12.23
N LEU A 157 -5.70 22.86 -11.54
CA LEU A 157 -5.64 22.85 -10.07
C LEU A 157 -4.62 23.86 -9.55
N ARG A 158 -4.99 24.66 -8.54
CA ARG A 158 -4.05 25.58 -7.91
C ARG A 158 -3.25 24.86 -6.83
N GLY A 159 -2.02 25.31 -6.61
CA GLY A 159 -1.16 24.80 -5.55
C GLY A 159 -1.79 24.93 -4.17
N ALA A 160 -2.58 25.98 -3.92
CA ALA A 160 -3.31 26.13 -2.66
C ALA A 160 -4.30 24.98 -2.40
N ASP A 161 -5.02 24.53 -3.43
CA ASP A 161 -5.99 23.44 -3.33
C ASP A 161 -5.27 22.09 -3.11
N LEU A 162 -4.18 21.85 -3.84
CA LEU A 162 -3.36 20.65 -3.67
C LEU A 162 -2.67 20.60 -2.30
N ALA A 163 -2.22 21.76 -1.78
CA ALA A 163 -1.66 21.86 -0.43
C ALA A 163 -2.69 21.45 0.62
N GLU A 164 -3.95 21.91 0.51
CA GLU A 164 -5.00 21.51 1.44
C GLU A 164 -5.32 20.02 1.33
N ARG A 165 -5.29 19.45 0.12
CA ARG A 165 -5.44 18.02 -0.07
C ARG A 165 -4.35 17.21 0.66
N PHE A 166 -3.08 17.63 0.60
CA PHE A 166 -2.01 16.97 1.37
C PHE A 166 -2.23 17.07 2.88
N ARG A 167 -2.68 18.22 3.39
CA ARG A 167 -3.02 18.37 4.82
C ARG A 167 -4.20 17.48 5.21
N ALA A 168 -5.20 17.34 4.35
CA ALA A 168 -6.35 16.46 4.59
C ALA A 168 -5.92 14.99 4.67
N LEU A 169 -5.08 14.54 3.73
CA LEU A 169 -4.52 13.17 3.74
C LEU A 169 -3.70 12.89 5.01
N ALA A 170 -2.93 13.86 5.50
CA ALA A 170 -2.18 13.74 6.74
C ALA A 170 -3.10 13.52 7.95
N ARG A 171 -4.29 14.14 7.99
CA ARG A 171 -5.25 13.98 9.10
C ARG A 171 -5.98 12.63 9.07
N THR A 172 -6.22 12.07 7.88
CA THR A 172 -6.97 10.81 7.75
C THR A 172 -6.23 9.61 8.33
N ALA A 173 -4.89 9.62 8.33
CA ALA A 173 -4.10 8.53 8.92
C ALA A 173 -4.14 8.50 10.46
N THR A 174 -4.39 9.64 11.11
CA THR A 174 -4.47 9.71 12.58
C THR A 174 -5.83 9.24 13.12
N GLY A 175 -6.88 9.29 12.30
CA GLY A 175 -8.25 8.98 12.72
C GLY A 175 -8.67 7.51 12.61
N SER A 176 -7.83 6.62 12.06
CA SER A 176 -8.16 5.19 11.90
C SER A 176 -7.78 4.30 13.09
N ASP A 177 -6.98 4.80 14.04
CA ASP A 177 -6.54 4.02 15.21
C ASP A 177 -7.43 4.21 16.46
N ASP A 178 -8.25 5.26 16.54
CA ASP A 178 -9.09 5.55 17.72
C ASP A 178 -10.51 4.93 17.66
N ALA A 179 -10.91 4.32 16.53
CA ALA A 179 -12.28 3.81 16.35
C ALA A 179 -12.55 2.41 16.95
N ASP A 180 -11.55 1.75 17.53
CA ASP A 180 -11.68 0.39 18.12
C ASP A 180 -11.50 0.36 19.65
N ALA A 181 -11.37 1.52 20.31
CA ALA A 181 -11.19 1.64 21.75
C ALA A 181 -12.33 2.44 22.40
N GLY A 182 -13.56 1.90 22.39
CA GLY A 182 -14.68 2.65 22.97
C GLY A 182 -16.06 1.99 22.97
N SER A 183 -16.18 0.70 23.29
CA SER A 183 -17.48 0.13 23.69
C SER A 183 -17.32 -0.81 24.89
N GLY A 184 -16.96 -0.22 26.03
CA GLY A 184 -17.01 -0.83 27.34
C GLY A 184 -17.51 0.19 28.34
N GLN A 185 -18.76 0.64 28.19
CA GLN A 185 -19.40 1.45 29.20
C GLN A 185 -20.23 0.54 30.10
N ASP A 186 -19.74 0.39 31.32
CA ASP A 186 -20.45 -0.12 32.48
C ASP A 186 -21.84 0.53 32.60
N THR A 187 -22.89 -0.28 32.56
CA THR A 187 -24.17 0.08 33.18
C THR A 187 -24.25 -0.65 34.52
N ASN A 188 -23.74 0.01 35.56
CA ASN A 188 -23.94 -0.41 36.94
C ASN A 188 -25.34 0.03 37.41
N ASP A 189 -25.98 -0.88 38.14
CA ASP A 189 -27.25 -0.73 38.84
C ASP A 189 -27.30 0.53 39.71
N ALA A 190 -28.30 1.37 39.47
CA ALA A 190 -28.87 2.28 40.46
C ALA A 190 -30.24 2.78 39.96
N ASP A 191 -31.31 2.03 40.23
CA ASP A 191 -32.64 2.57 40.55
C ASP A 191 -33.60 1.41 40.87
N ALA A 192 -33.45 0.88 42.07
CA ALA A 192 -34.37 -0.06 42.69
C ALA A 192 -34.90 0.50 44.01
N GLU A 193 -35.44 1.72 44.03
CA GLU A 193 -36.24 2.18 45.18
C GLU A 193 -37.12 3.39 44.84
N SER A 194 -38.34 3.18 44.32
CA SER A 194 -39.53 4.06 44.53
C SER A 194 -40.75 3.60 43.74
N ALA A 195 -41.44 2.55 44.20
CA ALA A 195 -42.84 2.30 43.84
C ALA A 195 -43.54 1.42 44.89
N LYS A 196 -43.59 1.89 46.14
CA LYS A 196 -44.54 1.39 47.14
C LYS A 196 -45.08 2.56 47.95
N ARG A 197 -46.00 3.31 47.33
CA ARG A 197 -47.01 4.19 47.96
C ARG A 197 -47.77 4.94 46.85
N ALA A 198 -48.81 4.31 46.33
CA ALA A 198 -50.05 4.92 45.83
C ALA A 198 -51.03 3.78 45.53
#